data_AF-A0A8S2W898-F1
#
_entry.id   AF-A0A8S2W898-F1
#
_cell.length_a   1.000
_cell.length_b   1.000
_cell.length_c   1.000
_cell.angle_alpha   90.00
_cell.angle_beta   90.00
_cell.angle_gamma   90.00
#
_symmetry.space_group_name_H-M   'P 1'
#
loop_
_entity.id
_entity.type
_entity.pdbx_description
1 polymer ?
#
loop_
_entity_poly.entity_id
_entity_poly.type
_entity_poly.pdbx_seq_one_letter_code
_entity_poly.pdbx_strand_id
1 'polypeptide(L)'
;MWVFDSTAKGFEGIEFINHEKSVKTYLLALCEANRCIRESMFKDRNTNLGHGRLVVLEKHERTENNSCQWQSVGVINLKTDLEFSDYSAMSIYPRKTLSYIAIASQENSQAWIGILEIDESPYFLITSSDKSGVYNLPRTIVNDSMCGKQYCNIEGVAWIDENHLVLVSD
;
A
#
# COMPACT_ATOMS: atom_id res chain seq x y z
N MET A 1 17.20 7.05 7.16
CA MET A 1 16.65 6.75 8.49
C MET A 1 15.21 7.21 8.49
N TRP A 2 14.26 6.27 8.61
CA TRP A 2 12.84 6.58 8.69
C TRP A 2 12.54 7.00 10.13
N VAL A 3 11.96 8.18 10.30
CA VAL A 3 11.58 8.69 11.63
C VAL A 3 10.07 8.68 11.67
N PHE A 4 9.52 7.71 12.41
CA PHE A 4 8.12 7.68 12.79
C PHE A 4 7.97 8.44 14.10
N ASP A 5 6.91 9.21 14.23
CA ASP A 5 6.60 10.04 15.39
C ASP A 5 5.08 10.13 15.51
N SER A 6 4.59 10.88 16.49
CA SER A 6 3.14 11.01 16.76
C SER A 6 2.29 11.53 15.59
N THR A 7 2.89 11.94 14.48
CA THR A 7 2.20 12.44 13.26
C THR A 7 2.68 11.80 11.95
N ALA A 8 3.80 11.06 11.96
CA ALA A 8 4.19 10.10 10.92
C ALA A 8 3.72 8.73 11.39
N LYS A 9 2.44 8.46 11.16
CA LYS A 9 1.66 7.42 11.86
C LYS A 9 2.14 5.97 11.62
N GLY A 10 2.96 5.71 10.62
CA GLY A 10 3.69 4.45 10.50
C GLY A 10 3.43 3.70 9.20
N PHE A 11 3.38 2.38 9.32
CA PHE A 11 3.01 1.49 8.24
C PHE A 11 1.63 0.91 8.52
N GLU A 12 0.71 1.03 7.56
CA GLU A 12 -0.68 0.58 7.67
C GLU A 12 -0.93 -0.75 6.95
N GLY A 13 0.05 -1.20 6.17
CA GLY A 13 0.01 -2.50 5.53
C GLY A 13 1.39 -3.12 5.51
N ILE A 14 1.47 -4.41 5.81
CA ILE A 14 2.71 -5.18 5.70
C ILE A 14 2.39 -6.47 4.98
N GLU A 15 3.12 -6.74 3.90
CA GLU A 15 3.01 -7.97 3.14
C GLU A 15 4.36 -8.66 3.01
N PHE A 16 4.32 -9.99 3.06
CA PHE A 16 5.52 -10.83 3.05
C PHE A 16 5.70 -11.48 1.68
N ILE A 17 6.91 -11.38 1.14
CA ILE A 17 7.24 -11.91 -0.18
C ILE A 17 8.49 -12.77 -0.11
N ASN A 18 8.38 -14.02 -0.54
CA ASN A 18 9.52 -14.88 -0.83
C ASN A 18 9.87 -14.76 -2.31
N HIS A 19 11.06 -14.26 -2.62
CA HIS A 19 11.53 -14.19 -3.99
C HIS A 19 12.27 -15.47 -4.35
N GLU A 20 11.61 -16.35 -5.12
CA GLU A 20 12.12 -17.69 -5.43
C GLU A 20 13.50 -17.69 -6.11
N LYS A 21 13.75 -16.75 -7.04
CA LYS A 21 15.01 -16.72 -7.80
C LYS A 21 16.22 -16.33 -6.96
N SER A 22 16.07 -15.34 -6.06
CA SER A 22 17.18 -14.91 -5.19
C SER A 22 17.21 -15.62 -3.84
N VAL A 23 16.20 -16.43 -3.53
CA VAL A 23 16.02 -17.10 -2.24
C VAL A 23 16.01 -16.10 -1.07
N LYS A 24 15.61 -14.86 -1.35
CA LYS A 24 15.51 -13.79 -0.37
C LYS A 24 14.07 -13.58 0.06
N THR A 25 13.95 -13.06 1.27
CA THR A 25 12.66 -12.70 1.86
C THR A 25 12.57 -11.19 2.00
N TYR A 26 11.44 -10.65 1.57
CA TYR A 26 11.12 -9.24 1.64
C TYR A 26 9.85 -8.98 2.45
N LEU A 27 9.80 -7.83 3.12
CA LEU A 27 8.56 -7.20 3.55
C LEU A 27 8.32 -5.97 2.69
N LEU A 28 7.09 -5.81 2.21
CA LEU A 28 6.61 -4.56 1.66
C LEU A 28 5.76 -3.87 2.71
N ALA A 29 6.19 -2.68 3.14
CA ALA A 29 5.52 -1.92 4.17
C ALA A 29 4.90 -0.65 3.56
N LEU A 30 3.58 -0.58 3.53
CA LEU A 30 2.80 0.54 3.02
C LEU A 30 2.80 1.68 4.04
N CYS A 31 3.31 2.85 3.63
CA CYS A 31 3.23 4.05 4.45
C CYS A 31 1.80 4.61 4.45
N GLU A 32 1.31 5.04 5.61
CA GLU A 32 0.00 5.71 5.70
C GLU A 32 -0.04 6.99 4.87
N ALA A 33 0.97 7.83 5.11
CA ALA A 33 1.04 9.14 4.50
C ALA A 33 1.69 9.06 3.12
N ASN A 34 1.18 9.88 2.21
CA ASN A 34 1.82 10.15 0.95
C ASN A 34 3.30 10.56 1.17
N ARG A 35 4.16 10.05 0.29
CA ARG A 35 5.63 10.20 0.34
C ARG A 35 6.30 9.66 1.61
N CYS A 36 5.61 8.87 2.45
CA CYS A 36 6.11 8.39 3.75
C CYS A 36 6.59 9.51 4.68
N ILE A 37 6.00 10.71 4.55
CA ILE A 37 6.37 11.87 5.36
C ILE A 37 5.13 12.55 5.91
N ARG A 38 5.29 13.24 7.04
CA ARG A 38 4.18 13.90 7.74
C ARG A 38 3.43 14.87 6.82
N GLU A 39 2.10 14.81 6.85
CA GLU A 39 1.25 15.74 6.10
C GLU A 39 1.50 17.21 6.47
N SER A 40 1.80 17.47 7.75
CA SER A 40 2.09 18.81 8.27
C SER A 40 3.36 19.45 7.69
N MET A 41 4.22 18.66 7.02
CA MET A 41 5.39 19.19 6.33
C MET A 41 5.08 19.74 4.93
N PHE A 42 3.84 19.58 4.44
CA PHE A 42 3.42 20.15 3.17
C PHE A 42 2.69 21.48 3.36
N LYS A 43 3.04 22.47 2.53
CA LYS A 43 2.38 23.78 2.52
C LYS A 43 0.96 23.72 1.96
N ASP A 44 0.69 22.76 1.07
CA ASP A 44 -0.61 22.54 0.45
C ASP A 44 -0.91 21.03 0.42
N ARG A 45 -2.00 20.62 1.06
CA ARG A 45 -2.44 19.22 1.13
C ARG A 45 -2.77 18.66 -0.25
N ASN A 46 -3.28 19.47 -1.17
CA ASN A 46 -3.64 19.02 -2.52
C ASN A 46 -2.41 18.63 -3.34
N THR A 47 -1.26 19.25 -3.08
CA THR A 47 0.02 18.87 -3.74
C THR A 47 0.62 17.58 -3.19
N ASN A 48 -0.02 16.99 -2.18
CA ASN A 48 0.37 15.74 -1.57
C ASN A 48 -0.63 14.61 -1.81
N LEU A 49 -1.72 14.84 -2.55
CA LEU A 49 -2.60 13.76 -2.98
C LEU A 49 -1.86 12.82 -3.92
N GLY A 50 -2.06 11.53 -3.72
CA GLY A 50 -1.23 10.52 -4.35
C GLY A 50 0.23 10.62 -3.95
N HIS A 51 1.06 9.74 -4.52
CA HIS A 51 2.45 9.49 -4.08
C HIS A 51 2.58 8.55 -2.88
N GLY A 52 1.71 7.56 -2.77
CA GLY A 52 1.90 6.46 -1.84
C GLY A 52 3.20 5.71 -2.11
N ARG A 53 3.68 5.04 -1.07
CA ARG A 53 4.99 4.37 -1.10
C ARG A 53 4.94 3.07 -0.32
N LEU A 54 5.64 2.08 -0.86
CA LEU A 54 5.98 0.86 -0.13
C LEU A 54 7.47 0.90 0.20
N VAL A 55 7.83 0.76 1.47
CA VAL A 55 9.21 0.53 1.88
C VAL A 55 9.52 -0.95 1.74
N VAL A 56 10.62 -1.27 1.06
CA VAL A 56 11.08 -2.65 0.87
C VAL A 56 12.12 -2.97 1.94
N LEU A 57 11.83 -3.97 2.76
CA LEU A 57 12.75 -4.47 3.78
C LEU A 57 13.24 -5.86 3.38
N GLU A 58 14.55 -6.09 3.35
CA GLU A 58 15.15 -7.41 3.15
C GLU A 58 15.46 -8.06 4.50
N LYS A 59 15.21 -9.38 4.60
CA LYS A 59 15.62 -10.16 5.76
C LYS A 59 17.09 -10.55 5.65
N HIS A 60 17.88 -10.20 6.66
CA HIS A 60 19.27 -10.61 6.83
C HIS A 60 19.41 -11.66 7.93
N GLU A 61 20.47 -12.47 7.84
CA GLU A 61 20.82 -13.40 8.91
C GLU A 61 21.22 -12.66 10.19
N ARG A 62 20.95 -13.30 11.32
CA ARG A 62 21.29 -12.74 12.62
C ARG A 62 22.78 -12.96 12.85
N THR A 63 23.56 -11.88 12.95
CA THR A 63 24.92 -11.96 13.47
C THR A 63 24.90 -11.72 14.99
N GLU A 64 25.86 -12.29 15.72
CA GLU A 64 25.91 -12.25 17.19
C GLU A 64 25.86 -10.82 17.77
N ASN A 65 26.18 -9.80 16.97
CA ASN A 65 26.25 -8.40 17.36
C ASN A 65 25.15 -7.49 16.76
N ASN A 66 24.19 -8.01 15.99
CA ASN A 66 23.16 -7.17 15.34
C ASN A 66 21.74 -7.71 15.58
N SER A 67 20.91 -6.94 16.28
CA SER A 67 19.53 -7.29 16.65
C SER A 67 18.48 -7.01 15.57
N CYS A 68 18.84 -6.27 14.50
CA CYS A 68 17.90 -5.89 13.45
C CYS A 68 18.05 -6.80 12.22
N GLN A 69 17.14 -7.76 12.06
CA GLN A 69 17.12 -8.68 10.92
C GLN A 69 16.50 -8.08 9.66
N TRP A 70 15.79 -6.96 9.74
CA TRP A 70 15.11 -6.34 8.61
C TRP A 70 15.77 -5.02 8.26
N GLN A 71 16.26 -4.90 7.03
CA GLN A 71 16.95 -3.71 6.54
C GLN A 71 16.22 -3.11 5.34
N SER A 72 16.02 -1.80 5.36
CA SER A 72 15.48 -1.07 4.20
C SER A 72 16.45 -1.16 3.03
N VAL A 73 15.99 -1.74 1.93
CA VAL A 73 16.77 -1.91 0.68
C VAL A 73 16.21 -1.11 -0.49
N GLY A 74 15.00 -0.58 -0.37
CA GLY A 74 14.40 0.22 -1.43
C GLY A 74 13.06 0.85 -1.06
N VAL A 75 12.51 1.61 -2.00
CA VAL A 75 11.18 2.20 -1.92
C VAL A 75 10.51 2.06 -3.29
N ILE A 76 9.28 1.57 -3.29
CA ILE A 76 8.42 1.50 -4.47
C ILE A 76 7.48 2.70 -4.41
N ASN A 77 7.44 3.50 -5.46
CA ASN A 77 6.44 4.57 -5.56
C ASN A 77 5.18 3.98 -6.18
N LEU A 78 4.04 4.16 -5.52
CA LEU A 78 2.75 3.90 -6.12
C LEU A 78 2.50 4.91 -7.25
N LYS A 79 1.67 4.51 -8.22
CA LYS A 79 1.36 5.33 -9.39
C LYS A 79 0.68 6.65 -8.94
N THR A 80 1.05 7.76 -9.57
CA THR A 80 0.67 9.10 -9.11
C THR A 80 -0.75 9.51 -9.51
N ASP A 81 -1.40 8.78 -10.40
CA ASP A 81 -2.82 8.94 -10.73
C ASP A 81 -3.75 8.39 -9.64
N LEU A 82 -3.19 7.75 -8.61
CA LEU A 82 -3.90 7.39 -7.39
C LEU A 82 -3.97 8.60 -6.47
N GLU A 83 -5.01 9.41 -6.59
CA GLU A 83 -5.21 10.62 -5.76
C GLU A 83 -5.74 10.30 -4.34
N PHE A 84 -5.22 9.24 -3.73
CA PHE A 84 -5.53 8.90 -2.35
C PHE A 84 -4.93 9.95 -1.40
N SER A 85 -5.71 10.44 -0.44
CA SER A 85 -5.23 11.35 0.60
C SER A 85 -4.41 10.61 1.65
N ASP A 86 -4.78 9.36 1.93
CA ASP A 86 -4.10 8.44 2.84
C ASP A 86 -4.16 6.98 2.35
N TYR A 87 -3.32 6.12 2.91
CA TYR A 87 -3.34 4.68 2.67
C TYR A 87 -3.52 3.94 3.98
N SER A 88 -4.33 2.90 3.98
CA SER A 88 -4.72 2.26 5.24
C SER A 88 -4.62 0.76 5.26
N ALA A 89 -4.54 0.11 4.10
CA ALA A 89 -4.33 -1.32 4.04
C ALA A 89 -3.79 -1.74 2.68
N MET A 90 -3.09 -2.88 2.66
CA MET A 90 -2.65 -3.54 1.44
C MET A 90 -2.85 -5.04 1.56
N SER A 91 -3.18 -5.68 0.43
CA SER A 91 -3.15 -7.14 0.34
C SER A 91 -2.59 -7.62 -0.99
N ILE A 92 -1.77 -8.67 -0.94
CA ILE A 92 -1.18 -9.29 -2.14
C ILE A 92 -1.78 -10.68 -2.37
N TYR A 93 -2.28 -10.90 -3.59
CA TYR A 93 -2.66 -12.23 -4.07
C TYR A 93 -1.56 -12.78 -4.99
N PRO A 94 -0.75 -13.75 -4.53
CA PRO A 94 0.35 -14.27 -5.31
C PRO A 94 -0.14 -15.11 -6.51
N ARG A 95 0.50 -14.93 -7.67
CA ARG A 95 0.39 -15.88 -8.80
C ARG A 95 1.78 -16.20 -9.33
N LYS A 96 1.85 -17.18 -10.23
CA LYS A 96 3.12 -17.75 -10.71
C LYS A 96 4.07 -16.74 -11.38
N THR A 97 3.54 -15.74 -12.09
CA THR A 97 4.35 -14.81 -12.89
C THR A 97 4.14 -13.33 -12.52
N LEU A 98 3.00 -13.02 -11.90
CA LEU A 98 2.63 -11.68 -11.47
C LEU A 98 1.71 -11.80 -10.27
N SER A 99 1.76 -10.87 -9.34
CA SER A 99 0.87 -10.85 -8.18
C SER A 99 -0.15 -9.72 -8.33
N TYR A 100 -1.37 -9.93 -7.87
CA TYR A 100 -2.30 -8.82 -7.70
C TYR A 100 -2.03 -8.13 -6.38
N ILE A 101 -2.15 -6.82 -6.39
CA ILE A 101 -2.02 -5.98 -5.20
C ILE A 101 -3.29 -5.15 -5.08
N ALA A 102 -3.88 -5.15 -3.90
CA ALA A 102 -4.97 -4.28 -3.52
C ALA A 102 -4.48 -3.30 -2.46
N ILE A 103 -4.82 -2.03 -2.58
CA ILE A 103 -4.47 -0.97 -1.63
C ILE A 103 -5.72 -0.15 -1.34
N ALA A 104 -6.01 0.10 -0.06
CA ALA A 104 -7.16 0.90 0.36
C ALA A 104 -6.73 2.29 0.83
N SER A 105 -7.65 3.26 0.67
CA SER A 105 -7.60 4.55 1.34
C SER A 105 -8.75 4.67 2.34
N GLN A 106 -8.40 5.07 3.56
CA GLN A 106 -9.30 5.25 4.68
C GLN A 106 -10.22 6.44 4.42
N GLU A 107 -9.65 7.61 4.10
CA GLU A 107 -10.40 8.82 3.86
C GLU A 107 -11.17 8.76 2.54
N ASN A 108 -10.59 8.32 1.42
CA ASN A 108 -11.29 8.34 0.13
C ASN A 108 -12.42 7.30 0.04
N SER A 109 -12.44 6.29 0.91
CA SER A 109 -13.38 5.16 0.85
C SER A 109 -13.32 4.52 -0.55
N GLN A 110 -12.10 4.15 -0.92
CA GLN A 110 -11.71 3.64 -2.23
C GLN A 110 -10.68 2.53 -2.05
N ALA A 111 -10.65 1.62 -3.03
CA ALA A 111 -9.61 0.61 -3.16
C ALA A 111 -9.03 0.65 -4.56
N TRP A 112 -7.72 0.54 -4.67
CA TRP A 112 -7.03 0.40 -5.93
C TRP A 112 -6.55 -1.04 -6.10
N ILE A 113 -6.70 -1.57 -7.31
CA ILE A 113 -6.17 -2.87 -7.71
C ILE A 113 -5.11 -2.67 -8.77
N GLY A 114 -3.96 -3.31 -8.60
CA GLY A 114 -2.82 -3.27 -9.50
C GLY A 114 -2.16 -4.61 -9.71
N ILE A 115 -1.04 -4.57 -10.41
CA ILE A 115 -0.12 -5.71 -10.53
C ILE A 115 1.19 -5.34 -9.84
N LEU A 116 1.70 -6.29 -9.06
CA LEU A 116 3.04 -6.29 -8.53
C LEU A 116 3.86 -7.33 -9.31
N GLU A 117 4.86 -6.84 -10.04
CA GLU A 117 5.85 -7.66 -10.73
C GLU A 117 7.15 -7.67 -9.94
N ILE A 118 7.76 -8.85 -9.86
CA ILE A 118 9.07 -9.02 -9.23
C ILE A 118 10.04 -9.40 -10.35
N ASP A 119 10.78 -8.39 -10.81
CA ASP A 119 11.64 -8.53 -11.99
C ASP A 119 13.02 -9.08 -11.57
N GLU A 120 13.82 -8.23 -10.92
CA GLU A 120 15.12 -8.53 -10.35
C GLU A 120 15.16 -7.98 -8.92
N SER A 121 15.41 -8.79 -7.89
CA SER A 121 15.30 -8.26 -6.51
C SER A 121 16.39 -7.21 -6.21
N PRO A 122 16.07 -6.10 -5.52
CA PRO A 122 14.80 -5.74 -4.89
C PRO A 122 13.92 -4.83 -5.76
N TYR A 123 14.09 -4.84 -7.08
CA TYR A 123 13.27 -4.08 -8.02
C TYR A 123 11.90 -4.75 -8.15
N PHE A 124 10.96 -4.19 -7.41
CA PHE A 124 9.54 -4.42 -7.55
C PHE A 124 8.98 -3.35 -8.46
N LEU A 125 8.20 -3.77 -9.45
CA LEU A 125 7.50 -2.87 -10.35
C LEU A 125 6.01 -2.97 -10.06
N ILE A 126 5.37 -1.81 -9.94
CA ILE A 126 3.91 -1.74 -9.88
C ILE A 126 3.40 -1.30 -11.25
N THR A 127 2.60 -2.15 -11.86
CA THR A 127 2.03 -1.94 -13.19
C THR A 127 0.50 -1.92 -13.13
N SER A 128 -0.10 -1.47 -14.23
CA SER A 128 -1.55 -1.54 -14.44
C SER A 128 -1.84 -2.57 -15.53
N SER A 129 -2.95 -3.28 -15.38
CA SER A 129 -3.57 -4.11 -16.41
C SER A 129 -5.00 -3.65 -16.65
N ASP A 130 -5.72 -4.32 -17.55
CA ASP A 130 -7.14 -4.06 -17.81
C ASP A 130 -8.04 -4.21 -16.57
N LYS A 131 -7.60 -5.00 -15.57
CA LYS A 131 -8.30 -5.14 -14.28
C LYS A 131 -7.88 -4.08 -13.25
N SER A 132 -6.84 -3.31 -13.54
CA SER A 132 -6.31 -2.31 -12.63
C SER A 132 -7.14 -1.04 -12.68
N GLY A 133 -7.44 -0.51 -11.50
CA GLY A 133 -8.33 0.64 -11.40
C GLY A 133 -8.60 1.03 -9.96
N VAL A 134 -9.14 2.23 -9.81
CA VAL A 134 -9.66 2.73 -8.54
C VAL A 134 -11.15 2.40 -8.47
N TYR A 135 -11.53 1.70 -7.42
CA TYR A 135 -12.89 1.28 -7.15
C TYR A 135 -13.42 2.08 -5.96
N ASN A 136 -14.55 2.74 -6.16
CA ASN A 136 -15.29 3.35 -5.07
C ASN A 136 -16.00 2.26 -4.27
N LEU A 137 -15.91 2.32 -2.95
CA LEU A 137 -16.83 1.59 -2.10
C LEU A 137 -18.25 2.15 -2.22
N PRO A 138 -19.29 1.40 -1.78
CA PRO A 138 -20.66 1.85 -1.86
C PRO A 138 -20.85 3.29 -1.39
N ARG A 139 -21.61 4.05 -2.19
CA ARG A 139 -21.93 5.45 -1.93
C ARG A 139 -23.38 5.56 -1.47
N THR A 140 -23.67 6.59 -0.67
CA THR A 140 -25.00 6.94 -0.19
C THR A 140 -25.44 8.30 -0.71
N ILE A 141 -26.72 8.60 -0.61
CA ILE A 141 -27.28 9.88 -1.03
C ILE A 141 -26.97 10.93 0.04
N VAL A 142 -26.32 12.02 -0.38
CA VAL A 142 -26.12 13.23 0.43
C VAL A 142 -26.50 14.41 -0.45
N ASN A 143 -27.41 15.25 0.02
CA ASN A 143 -27.92 16.42 -0.71
C ASN A 143 -28.35 16.09 -2.15
N ASP A 144 -29.21 15.07 -2.31
CA ASP A 144 -29.72 14.58 -3.61
C ASP A 144 -28.64 14.08 -4.61
N SER A 145 -27.41 13.86 -4.14
CA SER A 145 -26.30 13.31 -4.95
C SER A 145 -25.83 11.96 -4.41
N MET A 146 -25.59 10.99 -5.30
CA MET A 146 -25.05 9.66 -4.95
C MET A 146 -23.52 9.70 -4.77
N CYS A 147 -23.06 10.59 -3.90
CA CYS A 147 -21.63 10.86 -3.69
C CYS A 147 -21.19 10.73 -2.23
N GLY A 148 -22.13 10.53 -1.30
CA GLY A 148 -21.81 10.33 0.11
C GLY A 148 -21.05 9.03 0.33
N LYS A 149 -20.10 9.02 1.27
CA LYS A 149 -19.43 7.79 1.68
C LYS A 149 -20.37 7.00 2.58
N GLN A 150 -20.69 5.75 2.24
CA GLN A 150 -21.48 4.88 3.12
C GLN A 150 -20.60 4.23 4.19
N TYR A 151 -19.39 3.83 3.80
CA TYR A 151 -18.37 3.25 4.68
C TYR A 151 -17.20 4.21 4.74
N CYS A 152 -16.91 4.73 5.93
CA CYS A 152 -15.75 5.56 6.20
C CYS A 152 -14.68 4.71 6.88
N ASN A 153 -13.48 5.25 7.05
CA ASN A 153 -12.44 4.61 7.86
C ASN A 153 -12.13 3.16 7.44
N ILE A 154 -11.72 2.98 6.18
CA ILE A 154 -11.36 1.65 5.69
C ILE A 154 -10.03 1.26 6.32
N GLU A 155 -9.99 0.20 7.13
CA GLU A 155 -8.80 -0.21 7.90
C GLU A 155 -8.18 -1.53 7.40
N GLY A 156 -8.87 -2.25 6.53
CA GLY A 156 -8.40 -3.56 6.10
C GLY A 156 -8.87 -3.94 4.72
N VAL A 157 -8.00 -4.65 4.02
CA VAL A 157 -8.26 -5.26 2.72
C VAL A 157 -7.64 -6.64 2.72
N ALA A 158 -8.34 -7.63 2.18
CA ALA A 158 -7.80 -8.97 1.98
C ALA A 158 -8.40 -9.62 0.73
N TRP A 159 -7.56 -10.34 0.00
CA TRP A 159 -8.04 -11.23 -1.07
C TRP A 159 -8.65 -12.49 -0.47
N ILE A 160 -9.86 -12.82 -0.90
CA ILE A 160 -10.49 -14.12 -0.64
C ILE A 160 -10.05 -15.11 -1.73
N ASP A 161 -10.07 -14.66 -2.97
CA ASP A 161 -9.58 -15.38 -4.16
C ASP A 161 -9.20 -14.37 -5.26
N GLU A 162 -8.88 -14.86 -6.46
CA GLU A 162 -8.42 -14.02 -7.57
C GLU A 162 -9.43 -12.97 -8.09
N ASN A 163 -10.71 -13.08 -7.73
CA ASN A 163 -11.78 -12.19 -8.19
C ASN A 163 -12.56 -11.53 -7.04
N HIS A 164 -12.24 -11.86 -5.79
CA HIS A 164 -12.97 -11.36 -4.63
C HIS A 164 -12.03 -10.73 -3.59
N LEU A 165 -12.38 -9.50 -3.21
CA LEU A 165 -11.78 -8.77 -2.11
C LEU A 165 -12.80 -8.60 -1.00
N VAL A 166 -12.34 -8.65 0.24
CA VAL A 166 -13.06 -8.15 1.40
C VAL A 166 -12.38 -6.89 1.91
N LEU A 167 -13.20 -5.91 2.29
CA LEU A 167 -12.75 -4.69 2.93
C LEU A 167 -13.52 -4.52 4.24
N VAL A 168 -12.84 -3.96 5.24
CA VAL A 168 -13.42 -3.68 6.55
C VAL A 168 -13.31 -2.19 6.86
N SER A 169 -14.33 -1.68 7.53
CA SER A 169 -14.56 -0.28 7.88
C SER A 169 -14.90 -0.24 9.37
N ASP A 170 -14.31 0.70 10.10
CA ASP A 170 -14.63 0.98 11.51
C ASP A 170 -15.83 1.92 11.65
#